data_AF-M9WGK8-F1
#
_entry.id   AF-M9WGK8-F1
#
_cell.length_a   1.000
_cell.length_b   1.000
_cell.length_c   1.000
_cell.angle_alpha   90.00
_cell.angle_beta   90.00
_cell.angle_gamma   90.00
#
_symmetry.space_group_name_H-M   'P 1'
#
loop_
_entity.id
_entity.type
_entity.pdbx_description
1 polymer ?
#
loop_
_entity_poly.entity_id
_entity_poly.type
_entity_poly.pdbx_seq_one_letter_code
_entity_poly.pdbx_strand_id
1 'polypeptide(L)'
;MGITKISSSLLYAKFPNPTIIHFNIRALLLFFIILSTVLFKLLADNIVIGKLQFRWKDSVDKFTSDVQNIKILEASDVYYTAKTYDSNTIVGVDNSMQYLLANQDGKWQEIIGTKLKGLKRGTYEFRAKAHDNFLASNIHKVNIN
;
A
#
# COMPACT_ATOMS: atom_id res chain seq x y z
N MET A 1 0.87 25.43 -26.98
CA MET A 1 1.05 25.86 -25.57
C MET A 1 -0.30 25.81 -24.89
N GLY A 2 -0.46 25.00 -23.85
CA GLY A 2 -1.70 24.89 -23.06
C GLY A 2 -2.17 23.45 -22.87
N ILE A 3 -2.13 22.96 -21.63
CA ILE A 3 -2.15 21.57 -21.20
C ILE A 3 -3.53 21.23 -20.58
N THR A 4 -4.09 20.09 -20.97
CA THR A 4 -4.91 19.09 -20.23
C THR A 4 -5.96 19.49 -19.18
N LYS A 5 -7.18 18.92 -19.28
CA LYS A 5 -7.77 18.11 -18.19
C LYS A 5 -8.78 17.09 -18.75
N ILE A 6 -8.45 15.81 -18.67
CA ILE A 6 -9.36 14.71 -19.02
C ILE A 6 -10.35 14.55 -17.86
N SER A 7 -11.62 14.83 -18.12
CA SER A 7 -12.71 14.58 -17.15
C SER A 7 -13.12 13.11 -17.25
N SER A 8 -13.11 12.41 -16.13
CA SER A 8 -13.45 10.99 -15.98
C SER A 8 -14.74 10.62 -16.71
N SER A 9 -14.63 9.79 -17.75
CA SER A 9 -15.77 9.18 -18.43
C SER A 9 -16.42 8.16 -17.48
N LEU A 10 -17.59 8.49 -16.94
CA LEU A 10 -18.52 7.48 -16.43
C LEU A 10 -18.89 6.57 -17.59
N LEU A 11 -18.46 5.31 -17.54
CA LEU A 11 -18.98 4.26 -18.42
C LEU A 11 -20.42 3.96 -18.01
N TYR A 12 -21.39 4.63 -18.63
CA TYR A 12 -22.81 4.28 -18.52
C TYR A 12 -23.18 3.37 -19.69
N ALA A 13 -23.28 2.07 -19.44
CA ALA A 13 -23.88 1.13 -20.39
C ALA A 13 -25.41 1.26 -20.30
N LYS A 14 -26.01 2.02 -21.23
CA LYS A 14 -27.47 2.05 -21.40
C LYS A 14 -27.87 0.81 -22.19
N PHE A 15 -28.29 -0.24 -21.50
CA PHE A 15 -28.89 -1.41 -22.14
C PHE A 15 -30.31 -1.02 -22.63
N PRO A 16 -30.57 -1.07 -23.95
CA PRO A 16 -31.90 -0.83 -24.47
C PRO A 16 -32.74 -2.09 -24.14
N ASN A 17 -33.71 -1.93 -23.23
CA ASN A 17 -34.60 -2.94 -22.64
C ASN A 17 -34.05 -3.66 -21.38
N PRO A 18 -34.92 -3.99 -20.40
CA PRO A 18 -34.52 -4.75 -19.22
C PRO A 18 -34.20 -6.19 -19.60
N THR A 19 -32.97 -6.46 -20.04
CA THR A 19 -32.45 -7.82 -20.15
C THR A 19 -32.17 -8.34 -18.75
N ILE A 20 -33.06 -9.19 -18.23
CA ILE A 20 -32.83 -9.92 -16.99
C ILE A 20 -31.81 -11.03 -17.29
N ILE A 21 -30.59 -10.86 -16.81
CA ILE A 21 -29.55 -11.89 -16.92
C ILE A 21 -29.60 -12.75 -15.65
N HIS A 22 -30.03 -14.01 -15.78
CA HIS A 22 -30.01 -14.98 -14.68
C HIS A 22 -28.58 -15.45 -14.43
N PHE A 23 -27.94 -14.92 -13.39
CA PHE A 23 -26.68 -15.43 -12.89
C PHE A 23 -26.95 -16.48 -11.80
N ASN A 24 -26.30 -17.64 -11.89
CA ASN A 24 -26.30 -18.62 -10.81
C ASN A 24 -25.66 -17.99 -9.55
N ILE A 25 -26.24 -18.20 -8.36
CA ILE A 25 -25.79 -17.60 -7.08
C ILE A 25 -24.29 -17.82 -6.84
N ARG A 26 -23.73 -18.97 -7.26
CA ARG A 26 -22.28 -19.25 -7.15
C ARG A 26 -21.44 -18.34 -8.05
N ALA A 27 -21.90 -18.05 -9.26
CA ALA A 27 -21.23 -17.13 -10.17
C ALA A 27 -21.31 -15.68 -9.68
N LEU A 28 -22.43 -15.27 -9.06
CA LEU A 28 -22.59 -13.96 -8.45
C LEU A 28 -21.64 -13.79 -7.25
N LEU A 29 -21.56 -14.79 -6.37
CA LEU A 29 -20.67 -14.77 -5.21
C LEU A 29 -19.19 -14.68 -5.63
N LEU A 30 -18.78 -15.49 -6.61
CA LEU A 30 -17.41 -15.45 -7.15
C LEU A 30 -17.09 -14.09 -7.79
N PHE A 31 -18.04 -13.51 -8.53
CA PHE A 31 -17.88 -12.17 -9.11
C PHE A 31 -17.68 -11.10 -8.02
N PHE A 32 -18.47 -11.12 -6.95
CA PHE A 32 -18.30 -10.18 -5.83
C PHE A 32 -16.98 -10.38 -5.09
N ILE A 33 -16.55 -11.62 -4.87
CA ILE A 33 -15.25 -11.91 -4.24
C ILE A 33 -14.12 -11.38 -5.11
N ILE A 34 -14.11 -11.70 -6.40
CA ILE A 34 -13.08 -11.26 -7.34
C ILE A 34 -13.07 -9.73 -7.42
N LEU A 35 -14.24 -9.10 -7.56
CA LEU A 35 -14.37 -7.64 -7.62
C LEU A 35 -13.86 -6.99 -6.32
N SER A 36 -14.23 -7.53 -5.16
CA SER A 36 -13.74 -7.03 -3.86
C SER A 36 -12.22 -7.16 -3.73
N THR A 37 -11.65 -8.28 -4.16
CA THR A 37 -10.21 -8.54 -4.04
C THR A 37 -9.42 -7.64 -4.99
N VAL A 38 -9.88 -7.49 -6.24
CA VAL A 38 -9.25 -6.63 -7.24
C VAL A 38 -9.40 -5.16 -6.87
N LEU A 39 -10.58 -4.74 -6.39
CA LEU A 39 -10.84 -3.38 -5.95
C LEU A 39 -10.01 -3.00 -4.72
N PHE A 40 -9.92 -3.91 -3.73
CA PHE A 40 -9.10 -3.68 -2.54
C PHE A 40 -7.61 -3.58 -2.90
N LYS A 41 -7.13 -4.41 -3.85
CA LYS A 41 -5.75 -4.34 -4.32
C LYS A 41 -5.47 -3.03 -5.08
N LEU A 42 -6.36 -2.61 -5.97
CA LEU A 42 -6.22 -1.35 -6.72
C LEU A 42 -6.25 -0.12 -5.81
N LEU A 43 -7.03 -0.18 -4.73
CA LEU A 43 -7.06 0.86 -3.71
C LEU A 43 -5.75 0.86 -2.90
N ALA A 44 -5.27 -0.31 -2.47
CA ALA A 44 -4.04 -0.43 -1.67
C ALA A 44 -2.80 0.08 -2.41
N ASP A 45 -2.70 -0.18 -3.72
CA ASP A 45 -1.54 0.22 -4.53
C ASP A 45 -1.49 1.74 -4.84
N ASN A 46 -2.58 2.50 -4.57
CA ASN A 46 -2.68 3.94 -4.87
C ASN A 46 -2.97 4.80 -3.62
N ILE A 47 -2.74 4.29 -2.42
CA ILE A 47 -2.87 5.08 -1.19
C ILE A 47 -1.76 6.13 -1.15
N VAL A 48 -2.16 7.40 -1.24
CA VAL A 48 -1.27 8.56 -1.07
C VAL A 48 -1.41 9.08 0.36
N ILE A 49 -0.31 9.62 0.92
CA ILE A 49 -0.32 10.34 2.20
C ILE A 49 -1.41 11.41 2.18
N GLY A 50 -2.26 11.46 3.20
CA GLY A 50 -3.37 12.40 3.20
C GLY A 50 -4.50 12.05 4.14
N LYS A 51 -5.73 12.40 3.73
CA LYS A 51 -6.96 12.12 4.47
C LYS A 51 -7.92 11.37 3.57
N LEU A 52 -8.31 10.20 4.01
CA LEU A 52 -9.38 9.43 3.41
C LEU A 52 -10.69 9.83 4.09
N GLN A 53 -11.64 10.31 3.29
CA GLN A 53 -12.89 10.85 3.79
C GLN A 53 -14.07 10.02 3.31
N PHE A 54 -14.93 9.62 4.24
CA PHE A 54 -16.15 8.89 3.94
C PHE A 54 -17.34 9.55 4.63
N ARG A 55 -18.47 9.62 3.93
CA ARG A 55 -19.75 10.02 4.50
C ARG A 55 -20.86 9.25 3.83
N TRP A 56 -21.93 9.01 4.58
CA TRP A 56 -23.19 8.60 3.99
C TRP A 56 -23.81 9.80 3.26
N LYS A 57 -24.25 9.57 2.02
CA LYS A 57 -24.99 10.56 1.24
C LYS A 57 -26.47 10.46 1.58
N ASP A 58 -27.17 11.59 1.66
CA ASP A 58 -28.62 11.60 1.80
C ASP A 58 -29.30 10.64 0.81
N SER A 59 -30.25 9.88 1.35
CA SER A 59 -31.19 9.04 0.61
C SER A 59 -32.58 9.18 1.22
N VAL A 60 -33.60 8.64 0.54
CA VAL A 60 -35.00 8.71 0.97
C VAL A 60 -35.19 8.30 2.44
N ASP A 61 -34.49 7.26 2.89
CA ASP A 61 -34.66 6.70 4.24
C ASP A 61 -33.49 6.97 5.20
N LYS A 62 -32.51 7.78 4.78
CA LYS A 62 -31.31 7.98 5.60
C LYS A 62 -30.69 9.34 5.34
N PHE A 63 -30.58 10.12 6.42
CA PHE A 63 -29.90 11.39 6.39
C PHE A 63 -28.40 11.23 6.17
N THR A 64 -27.84 12.26 5.57
CA THR A 64 -26.42 12.53 5.45
C THR A 64 -25.74 12.32 6.80
N SER A 65 -24.62 11.61 6.80
CA SER A 65 -23.77 11.51 7.98
C SER A 65 -22.73 12.62 8.01
N ASP A 66 -22.16 12.83 9.19
CA ASP A 66 -20.90 13.56 9.32
C ASP A 66 -19.79 12.90 8.50
N VAL A 67 -18.81 13.71 8.10
CA VAL A 67 -17.62 13.25 7.39
C VAL A 67 -16.69 12.55 8.37
N GLN A 68 -16.48 11.26 8.14
CA GLN A 68 -15.46 10.47 8.83
C GLN A 68 -14.13 10.67 8.12
N ASN A 69 -13.08 10.88 8.90
CA ASN A 69 -11.75 11.17 8.41
C ASN A 69 -10.79 10.10 8.94
N ILE A 70 -10.08 9.43 8.04
CA ILE A 70 -8.95 8.57 8.36
C ILE A 70 -7.71 9.25 7.82
N LYS A 71 -6.82 9.68 8.71
CA LYS A 71 -5.54 10.28 8.30
C LYS A 71 -4.56 9.16 7.99
N ILE A 72 -3.93 9.22 6.82
CA ILE A 72 -2.87 8.30 6.41
C ILE A 72 -1.57 9.07 6.45
N LEU A 73 -0.60 8.53 7.19
CA LEU A 73 0.71 9.13 7.43
C LEU A 73 1.81 8.25 6.85
N GLU A 74 3.03 8.77 6.82
CA GLU A 74 4.22 7.99 6.52
C GLU A 74 4.94 7.66 7.83
N ALA A 75 5.38 6.41 7.98
CA ALA A 75 6.20 6.00 9.11
C ALA A 75 7.49 6.84 9.15
N SER A 76 8.01 7.07 10.35
CA SER A 76 9.25 7.83 10.51
C SER A 76 10.40 7.14 9.76
N ASP A 77 11.20 7.94 9.05
CA ASP A 77 12.35 7.42 8.33
C ASP A 77 13.34 6.74 9.27
N VAL A 78 13.88 5.61 8.82
CA VAL A 78 14.95 4.86 9.51
C VAL A 78 16.33 5.45 9.23
N TYR A 79 16.40 6.76 8.95
CA TYR A 79 17.62 7.40 8.47
C TYR A 79 18.69 7.41 9.58
N TYR A 80 19.89 6.92 9.24
CA TYR A 80 21.09 6.84 10.09
C TYR A 80 21.11 5.80 11.21
N THR A 81 20.13 4.91 11.33
CA THR A 81 20.17 3.82 12.32
C THR A 81 20.96 2.63 11.79
N ALA A 82 20.62 2.13 10.60
CA ALA A 82 21.32 1.00 9.98
C ALA A 82 22.72 1.39 9.47
N LYS A 83 23.76 0.71 9.95
CA LYS A 83 25.16 0.95 9.54
C LYS A 83 25.93 -0.35 9.38
N THR A 84 26.83 -0.38 8.40
CA THR A 84 27.80 -1.47 8.24
C THR A 84 28.76 -1.48 9.43
N TYR A 85 28.87 -2.62 10.11
CA TYR A 85 29.82 -2.83 11.21
C TYR A 85 31.09 -3.53 10.72
N ASP A 86 30.93 -4.58 9.91
CA ASP A 86 32.01 -5.35 9.29
C ASP A 86 31.58 -5.80 7.88
N SER A 87 32.41 -6.63 7.22
CA SER A 87 32.18 -7.09 5.83
C SER A 87 30.96 -8.01 5.64
N ASN A 88 30.21 -8.35 6.69
CA ASN A 88 28.99 -9.16 6.57
C ASN A 88 27.90 -8.82 7.62
N THR A 89 28.07 -7.73 8.36
CA THR A 89 27.19 -7.36 9.48
C THR A 89 26.70 -5.92 9.36
N ILE A 90 25.39 -5.74 9.54
CA ILE A 90 24.74 -4.43 9.70
C ILE A 90 24.15 -4.35 11.10
N VAL A 91 24.38 -3.22 11.78
CA VAL A 91 23.91 -2.91 13.15
C VAL A 91 23.01 -1.69 13.15
N GLY A 92 22.32 -1.46 14.28
CA GLY A 92 21.40 -0.32 14.44
C GLY A 92 20.09 -0.51 13.68
N VAL A 93 19.69 -1.77 13.50
CA VAL A 93 18.38 -2.15 12.97
C VAL A 93 17.51 -2.64 14.12
N ASP A 94 16.20 -2.74 13.94
CA ASP A 94 15.30 -3.34 14.91
C ASP A 94 14.06 -3.97 14.24
N ASN A 95 13.15 -4.50 15.06
CA ASN A 95 11.93 -5.17 14.60
C ASN A 95 10.85 -4.22 14.07
N SER A 96 11.04 -2.90 14.10
CA SER A 96 10.18 -1.95 13.40
C SER A 96 10.54 -1.84 11.91
N MET A 97 11.68 -2.41 11.50
CA MET A 97 12.25 -2.26 10.16
C MET A 97 12.15 -3.54 9.33
N GLN A 98 12.20 -3.35 8.02
CA GLN A 98 12.40 -4.41 7.03
C GLN A 98 13.61 -4.10 6.16
N TYR A 99 14.16 -5.13 5.53
CA TYR A 99 15.26 -4.99 4.59
C TYR A 99 15.07 -5.81 3.31
N LEU A 100 15.74 -5.38 2.24
CA LEU A 100 15.76 -6.06 0.95
C LEU A 100 17.15 -5.87 0.32
N LEU A 101 17.66 -6.88 -0.39
CA LEU A 101 18.85 -6.68 -1.22
C LEU A 101 18.43 -5.94 -2.50
N ALA A 102 19.07 -4.80 -2.77
CA ALA A 102 18.72 -3.93 -3.90
C ALA A 102 18.75 -4.69 -5.23
N ASN A 103 17.86 -4.30 -6.15
CA ASN A 103 17.71 -4.90 -7.48
C ASN A 103 17.30 -6.39 -7.47
N GLN A 104 16.81 -6.91 -6.34
CA GLN A 104 16.08 -8.17 -6.31
C GLN A 104 14.58 -7.89 -6.32
N ASP A 105 13.87 -8.49 -7.28
CA ASP A 105 12.41 -8.63 -7.19
C ASP A 105 12.11 -9.54 -6.00
N GLY A 106 11.79 -8.94 -4.86
CA GLY A 106 11.75 -9.66 -3.61
C GLY A 106 10.76 -9.07 -2.63
N LYS A 107 10.25 -9.94 -1.75
CA LYS A 107 9.49 -9.53 -0.58
C LYS A 107 10.46 -8.95 0.44
N TRP A 108 10.08 -7.81 1.02
CA TRP A 108 10.76 -7.24 2.17
C TRP A 108 10.90 -8.27 3.30
N GLN A 109 12.11 -8.37 3.85
CA GLN A 109 12.44 -9.33 4.90
C GLN A 109 12.32 -8.66 6.27
N GLU A 110 11.75 -9.40 7.21
CA GLU A 110 11.61 -9.00 8.61
C GLU A 110 12.97 -9.00 9.31
N ILE A 111 13.22 -7.98 10.14
CA ILE A 111 14.39 -7.94 11.00
C ILE A 111 14.03 -8.50 12.37
N ILE A 112 14.82 -9.47 12.83
CA ILE A 112 14.69 -10.07 14.17
C ILE A 112 15.93 -9.68 14.97
N GLY A 113 15.75 -8.81 15.96
CA GLY A 113 16.82 -8.32 16.84
C GLY A 113 17.47 -7.03 16.34
N THR A 114 18.68 -6.75 16.84
CA THR A 114 19.33 -5.44 16.67
C THR A 114 20.47 -5.39 15.63
N LYS A 115 20.69 -6.52 14.93
CA LYS A 115 21.77 -6.70 13.95
C LYS A 115 21.43 -7.80 12.94
N LEU A 116 21.92 -7.64 11.72
CA LEU A 116 21.91 -8.65 10.65
C LEU A 116 23.34 -9.16 10.44
N LYS A 117 23.51 -10.48 10.30
CA LYS A 117 24.81 -11.14 10.12
C LYS A 117 24.80 -12.07 8.90
N GLY A 118 25.98 -12.42 8.42
CA GLY A 118 26.13 -13.37 7.30
C GLY A 118 25.61 -12.80 5.97
N LEU A 119 25.58 -11.47 5.87
CA LEU A 119 25.15 -10.76 4.67
C LEU A 119 26.23 -10.86 3.60
N LYS A 120 25.81 -11.07 2.36
CA LYS A 120 26.70 -11.02 1.18
C LYS A 120 27.00 -9.56 0.82
N ARG A 121 28.10 -9.34 0.11
CA ARG A 121 28.43 -8.04 -0.50
C ARG A 121 27.28 -7.56 -1.38
N GLY A 122 26.97 -6.27 -1.27
CA GLY A 122 25.86 -5.66 -2.01
C GLY A 122 25.23 -4.49 -1.27
N THR A 123 24.30 -3.83 -1.95
CA THR A 123 23.52 -2.71 -1.40
C THR A 123 22.22 -3.23 -0.82
N TYR A 124 22.02 -3.01 0.47
CA TYR A 124 20.79 -3.32 1.19
C TYR A 124 19.93 -2.07 1.33
N GLU A 125 18.65 -2.24 1.08
CA GLU A 125 17.62 -1.24 1.27
C GLU A 125 16.89 -1.53 2.58
N PHE A 126 16.64 -0.50 3.36
CA PHE A 126 15.95 -0.53 4.66
C PHE A 126 14.79 0.45 4.65
N ARG A 127 13.72 0.11 5.35
CA ARG A 127 12.60 1.02 5.62
C ARG A 127 11.89 0.65 6.92
N ALA A 128 11.18 1.59 7.53
CA ALA A 128 10.20 1.28 8.57
C ALA A 128 9.02 0.51 7.96
N LYS A 129 8.46 -0.43 8.71
CA LYS A 129 7.25 -1.16 8.33
C LYS A 129 6.06 -0.21 8.25
N ALA A 130 5.17 -0.51 7.31
CA ALA A 130 3.81 0.02 7.42
C ALA A 130 3.14 -0.55 8.67
N HIS A 131 2.42 0.28 9.40
CA HIS A 131 1.64 -0.12 10.58
C HIS A 131 0.42 0.78 10.71
N ASP A 132 -0.69 0.26 11.22
CA ASP A 132 -1.93 1.03 11.41
C ASP A 132 -2.33 1.88 10.19
N ASN A 133 -2.30 3.20 10.35
CA ASN A 133 -2.56 4.22 9.34
C ASN A 133 -1.27 4.88 8.80
N PHE A 134 -0.12 4.26 9.03
CA PHE A 134 1.19 4.66 8.53
C PHE A 134 1.63 3.76 7.37
N LEU A 135 1.93 4.39 6.24
CA LEU A 135 2.65 3.77 5.14
C LEU A 135 4.10 3.51 5.55
N ALA A 136 4.76 2.60 4.85
CA ALA A 136 6.20 2.38 5.05
C ALA A 136 7.00 3.67 4.76
N SER A 137 8.13 3.83 5.44
CA SER A 137 8.98 5.01 5.27
C SER A 137 9.72 5.02 3.93
N ASN A 138 10.45 6.11 3.68
CA ASN A 138 11.43 6.18 2.60
C ASN A 138 12.53 5.11 2.76
N ILE A 139 13.12 4.74 1.63
CA ILE A 139 14.18 3.74 1.55
C ILE A 139 15.52 4.37 1.98
N HIS A 140 16.17 3.74 2.95
CA HIS A 140 17.56 3.99 3.32
C HIS A 140 18.48 2.91 2.74
N LYS A 141 19.63 3.29 2.17
CA LYS A 141 20.55 2.36 1.49
C LYS A 141 21.87 2.22 2.26
N VAL A 142 22.29 0.98 2.47
CA VAL A 142 23.55 0.63 3.15
C VAL A 142 24.33 -0.34 2.30
N ASN A 143 25.63 -0.11 2.11
CA ASN A 143 26.48 -0.95 1.27
C ASN A 143 27.40 -1.84 2.12
N ILE A 144 27.49 -3.11 1.76
CA ILE A 144 28.50 -4.05 2.28
C ILE A 144 29.58 -4.25 1.22
N ASN A 145 30.78 -3.80 1.57
CA ASN A 145 31.99 -3.82 0.74
C ASN A 145 32.92 -5.00 1.04
#